data_AF-A0A2E1I153-F1
#
_entry.id   AF-A0A2E1I153-F1
#
_cell.length_a   1.000
_cell.length_b   1.000
_cell.length_c   1.000
_cell.angle_alpha   90.00
_cell.angle_beta   90.00
_cell.angle_gamma   90.00
#
_symmetry.space_group_name_H-M   'P 1'
#
loop_
_entity.id
_entity.type
_entity.pdbx_description
1 polymer ?
#
loop_
_entity_poly.entity_id
_entity_poly.type
_entity_poly.pdbx_seq_one_letter_code
_entity_poly.pdbx_strand_id
1 'polypeptide(L)'
;MKTIKHKRFFIPDNWLELMFGLGASIVIIGALLKITHSDFIFSGNVWLTLGLVTEAVIFGISGIKGFMTIDPDGFESGDDIETLEVETHELAKAVATSISKITKLNEDLA
;
A
#
# COMPACT_ATOMS: atom_id res chain seq x y z
N MET A 1 10.07 -12.70 34.80
CA MET A 1 10.31 -11.99 33.52
C MET A 1 9.84 -12.91 32.40
N LYS A 2 8.70 -12.59 31.76
CA LYS A 2 8.06 -13.45 30.76
C LYS A 2 8.64 -13.09 29.40
N THR A 3 9.43 -13.98 28.81
CA THR A 3 10.05 -13.77 27.50
C THR A 3 8.96 -13.84 26.43
N ILE A 4 8.58 -12.70 25.86
CA ILE A 4 7.64 -12.65 24.74
C ILE A 4 8.40 -13.11 23.49
N LYS A 5 8.12 -14.34 23.04
CA LYS A 5 8.62 -14.85 21.75
C LYS A 5 7.80 -14.18 20.65
N HIS A 6 8.37 -13.19 19.97
CA HIS A 6 7.84 -12.72 18.69
C HIS A 6 7.90 -13.89 17.69
N LYS A 7 6.74 -14.42 17.32
CA LYS A 7 6.62 -15.31 16.14
C LYS A 7 6.81 -14.42 14.92
N ARG A 8 8.04 -14.41 14.39
CA ARG A 8 8.35 -13.70 13.15
C ARG A 8 7.63 -14.39 12.00
N PHE A 9 6.57 -13.76 11.51
CA PHE A 9 6.04 -14.10 10.19
C PHE A 9 7.13 -13.78 9.16
N PHE A 10 7.44 -14.75 8.30
CA PHE A 10 8.70 -14.81 7.54
C PHE A 10 8.64 -14.09 6.18
N ILE A 11 7.53 -13.45 5.84
CA ILE A 11 7.36 -12.77 4.56
C ILE A 11 7.58 -11.27 4.76
N PRO A 12 8.68 -10.69 4.23
CA PRO A 12 8.93 -9.25 4.29
C PRO A 12 7.93 -8.47 3.44
N ASP A 13 7.51 -7.30 3.91
CA ASP A 13 6.43 -6.50 3.31
C ASP A 13 6.73 -6.03 1.89
N ASN A 14 7.98 -5.65 1.62
CA ASN A 14 8.44 -5.25 0.29
C ASN A 14 8.24 -6.34 -0.77
N TRP A 15 8.29 -7.62 -0.36
CA TRP A 15 8.08 -8.74 -1.26
C TRP A 15 6.60 -8.89 -1.63
N LEU A 16 5.72 -8.56 -0.68
CA LEU A 16 4.27 -8.67 -0.86
C LEU A 16 3.74 -7.53 -1.75
N GLU A 17 4.26 -6.30 -1.58
CA GLU A 17 4.02 -5.17 -2.50
C GLU A 17 4.50 -5.45 -3.93
N LEU A 18 5.70 -6.03 -4.07
CA LEU A 18 6.23 -6.44 -5.37
C LEU A 18 5.34 -7.51 -6.01
N MET A 19 4.82 -8.46 -5.21
CA MET A 19 3.90 -9.50 -5.68
C MET A 19 2.55 -8.92 -6.12
N PHE A 20 2.00 -7.94 -5.41
CA PHE A 20 0.79 -7.21 -5.84
C PHE A 20 1.01 -6.50 -7.18
N GLY A 21 2.13 -5.78 -7.32
CA GLY A 21 2.47 -5.10 -8.57
C GLY A 21 2.66 -6.08 -9.75
N LEU A 22 3.36 -7.19 -9.51
CA LEU A 22 3.55 -8.25 -10.50
C LEU A 22 2.25 -8.96 -10.87
N GLY A 23 1.42 -9.31 -9.89
CA GLY A 23 0.12 -9.95 -10.09
C GLY A 23 -0.82 -9.09 -10.93
N ALA A 24 -0.94 -7.80 -10.59
CA ALA A 24 -1.72 -6.82 -11.34
C ALA A 24 -1.24 -6.70 -12.80
N SER A 25 0.07 -6.70 -13.04
CA SER A 25 0.62 -6.61 -14.40
C SER A 25 0.17 -7.79 -15.28
N ILE A 26 0.17 -9.01 -14.73
CA ILE A 26 -0.22 -10.24 -15.45
C ILE A 26 -1.72 -10.21 -15.77
N VAL A 27 -2.56 -9.75 -14.85
CA VAL A 27 -4.01 -9.58 -15.06
C VAL A 27 -4.29 -8.59 -16.18
N ILE A 28 -3.59 -7.44 -16.19
CA ILE A 28 -3.75 -6.41 -17.21
C ILE A 28 -3.35 -6.95 -18.59
N ILE A 29 -2.24 -7.69 -18.68
CA ILE A 29 -1.82 -8.34 -19.94
C ILE A 29 -2.86 -9.37 -20.40
N GLY A 30 -3.39 -10.20 -19.49
CA GLY A 30 -4.43 -11.17 -19.84
C GLY A 30 -5.74 -10.53 -20.31
N ALA A 31 -6.16 -9.43 -19.67
CA ALA A 31 -7.31 -8.64 -20.09
C ALA A 31 -7.08 -7.99 -21.47
N LEU A 32 -5.89 -7.45 -21.70
CA LEU A 32 -5.50 -6.88 -22.99
C LEU A 32 -5.56 -7.92 -24.12
N LEU A 33 -4.97 -9.11 -23.91
CA LEU A 33 -5.00 -10.19 -24.89
C LEU A 33 -6.44 -10.67 -25.17
N LYS A 34 -7.27 -10.74 -24.13
CA LYS A 34 -8.69 -11.10 -24.28
C LYS A 34 -9.48 -10.10 -25.12
N ILE A 35 -9.24 -8.79 -24.95
CA ILE A 35 -9.93 -7.75 -25.73
C ILE A 35 -9.41 -7.70 -27.18
N THR A 36 -8.10 -7.80 -27.36
CA THR A 36 -7.45 -7.74 -28.68
C THR A 36 -7.62 -9.01 -29.52
N HIS A 37 -8.28 -10.04 -28.97
CA HIS A 37 -8.43 -11.37 -29.59
C HIS A 37 -7.11 -11.92 -30.14
N SER A 38 -6.01 -11.55 -29.49
CA SER A 38 -4.66 -11.93 -29.89
C SER A 38 -4.20 -13.06 -28.99
N ASP A 39 -3.89 -14.20 -29.59
CA ASP A 39 -3.36 -15.36 -28.88
C ASP A 39 -1.83 -15.24 -28.85
N PHE A 40 -1.30 -14.65 -27.77
CA PHE A 40 0.13 -14.62 -27.53
C PHE A 40 0.54 -15.85 -26.72
N ILE A 41 1.07 -16.87 -27.41
CA ILE A 41 1.50 -18.19 -26.89
C ILE A 41 0.33 -19.04 -26.33
N PHE A 42 -0.59 -18.43 -25.60
CA PHE A 42 -1.81 -19.04 -25.07
C PHE A 42 -3.01 -18.13 -25.35
N SER A 43 -4.22 -18.68 -25.26
CA SER A 43 -5.45 -17.91 -25.37
C SER A 43 -5.51 -16.79 -24.33
N GLY A 44 -6.04 -15.63 -24.72
CA GLY A 44 -6.28 -14.51 -23.79
C GLY A 44 -7.13 -14.90 -22.57
N ASN A 45 -8.01 -15.90 -22.69
CA ASN A 45 -8.79 -16.39 -21.55
C ASN A 45 -7.93 -17.17 -20.55
N VAL A 46 -6.91 -17.90 -21.01
CA VAL A 46 -5.96 -18.63 -20.15
C VAL A 46 -5.06 -17.63 -19.41
N TRP A 47 -4.56 -16.62 -20.09
CA TRP A 47 -3.77 -15.54 -19.47
C TRP A 47 -4.59 -14.79 -18.42
N LEU A 48 -5.85 -14.48 -18.73
CA LEU A 48 -6.75 -13.82 -17.78
C LEU A 48 -7.02 -14.71 -16.55
N THR A 49 -7.35 -15.99 -16.75
CA THR A 49 -7.57 -16.92 -15.65
C THR A 49 -6.33 -17.06 -14.77
N LEU A 50 -5.14 -17.16 -15.37
CA LEU A 50 -3.88 -17.25 -14.62
C LEU A 50 -3.62 -15.98 -13.79
N GLY A 51 -3.83 -14.80 -14.36
CA GLY A 51 -3.73 -13.53 -13.65
C GLY A 51 -4.69 -13.45 -12.47
N LEU A 52 -5.98 -13.75 -12.69
CA LEU A 52 -6.99 -13.70 -11.63
C LEU A 52 -6.75 -14.72 -10.52
N VAL A 53 -6.28 -15.92 -10.86
CA VAL A 53 -5.91 -16.93 -9.86
C VAL A 53 -4.71 -16.45 -9.04
N THR A 54 -3.73 -15.82 -9.69
CA THR A 54 -2.56 -15.24 -9.00
C THR A 54 -2.99 -14.15 -8.01
N GLU A 55 -3.84 -13.20 -8.43
CA GLU A 55 -4.40 -12.17 -7.54
C GLU A 55 -5.21 -12.77 -6.38
N ALA A 56 -6.05 -13.77 -6.64
CA ALA A 56 -6.83 -14.42 -5.61
C ALA A 56 -5.95 -15.08 -4.53
N VAL A 57 -4.81 -15.65 -4.93
CA VAL A 57 -3.83 -16.23 -4.01
C VAL A 57 -3.14 -15.14 -3.19
N ILE A 58 -2.70 -14.05 -3.81
CA ILE A 58 -2.04 -12.93 -3.11
C ILE A 58 -2.99 -12.28 -2.11
N PHE A 59 -4.25 -12.05 -2.50
CA PHE A 59 -5.29 -11.50 -1.63
C PHE A 59 -5.61 -12.43 -0.46
N GLY A 60 -5.66 -13.75 -0.73
CA GLY A 60 -5.85 -14.75 0.33
C GLY A 60 -4.73 -14.75 1.35
N ILE A 61 -3.47 -14.71 0.90
CA ILE A 61 -2.30 -14.67 1.79
C ILE A 61 -2.25 -13.35 2.58
N SER A 62 -2.52 -12.22 1.94
CA SER A 62 -2.60 -10.91 2.60
C SER A 62 -3.70 -10.86 3.66
N GLY A 63 -4.89 -11.37 3.33
CA GLY A 63 -6.01 -11.45 4.27
C GLY A 63 -5.74 -12.39 5.45
N ILE A 64 -5.10 -13.54 5.22
CA ILE A 64 -4.70 -14.46 6.30
C ILE A 64 -3.60 -13.85 7.17
N LYS A 65 -2.62 -13.17 6.58
CA LYS A 65 -1.59 -12.41 7.31
C LYS A 65 -2.28 -11.38 8.20
N GLY A 66 -3.07 -10.47 7.63
CA GLY A 66 -3.79 -9.44 8.38
C GLY A 66 -4.71 -10.00 9.46
N PHE A 67 -5.34 -11.16 9.24
CA PHE A 67 -6.18 -11.83 10.25
C PHE A 67 -5.37 -12.48 11.38
N MET A 68 -4.21 -13.07 11.08
CA MET A 68 -3.37 -13.74 12.08
C MET A 68 -2.45 -12.75 12.82
N THR A 69 -2.10 -11.63 12.20
CA THR A 69 -1.31 -10.54 12.77
C THR A 69 -2.18 -9.44 13.39
N ILE A 70 -3.43 -9.74 13.78
CA ILE A 70 -4.24 -8.88 14.65
C ILE A 70 -3.57 -8.86 16.04
N ASP A 71 -2.43 -8.18 16.14
CA ASP A 71 -2.06 -7.42 17.32
C ASP A 71 -2.87 -6.11 17.26
N PRO A 72 -3.37 -5.55 18.38
CA PRO A 72 -4.14 -4.29 18.39
C PRO A 72 -3.39 -3.10 17.78
N ASP A 73 -2.08 -3.25 17.57
CA ASP A 73 -1.15 -2.25 17.07
C ASP A 73 -0.44 -2.71 15.78
N GLY A 74 -0.87 -3.84 15.18
CA GLY A 74 -0.11 -4.61 14.17
C GLY A 74 -0.68 -4.62 12.76
N PHE A 75 -1.55 -3.68 12.43
CA PHE A 75 -1.85 -3.39 11.02
C PHE A 75 -0.71 -2.52 10.46
N GLU A 76 0.46 -3.12 10.28
CA GLU A 76 1.47 -2.62 9.33
C GLU A 76 0.89 -2.79 7.92
N SER A 77 -0.12 -1.99 7.60
CA SER A 77 -0.39 -1.58 6.23
C SER A 77 0.17 -0.18 6.09
N GLY A 78 1.27 -0.09 5.36
CA GLY A 78 1.70 1.14 4.74
C GLY A 78 2.29 2.17 5.71
N ASP A 79 3.61 2.33 5.57
CA ASP A 79 4.41 3.54 5.84
C ASP A 79 3.73 4.86 5.35
N ASP A 80 2.65 4.77 4.57
CA ASP A 80 1.88 5.84 3.97
C ASP A 80 0.77 6.45 4.86
N ILE A 81 0.33 5.79 5.94
CA ILE A 81 -0.68 6.40 6.86
C ILE A 81 0.01 7.25 7.94
N GLU A 82 1.15 6.81 8.49
CA GLU A 82 1.91 7.61 9.47
C GLU A 82 2.54 8.85 8.83
N THR A 83 2.97 8.77 7.57
CA THR A 83 3.51 9.93 6.83
C THR A 83 2.44 10.98 6.51
N LEU A 84 1.18 10.59 6.26
CA LEU A 84 0.07 11.54 6.05
C LEU A 84 -0.25 12.34 7.33
N GLU A 85 -0.19 11.74 8.52
CA GLU A 85 -0.43 12.46 9.78
C GLU A 85 0.75 13.39 10.14
N VAL A 86 1.98 12.94 9.93
CA VAL A 86 3.18 13.78 10.15
C VAL A 86 3.23 14.95 9.18
N GLU A 87 2.91 14.75 7.90
CA GLU A 87 2.86 15.82 6.89
C GLU A 87 1.75 16.84 7.17
N THR A 88 0.58 16.41 7.64
CA THR A 88 -0.50 17.34 8.00
C THR A 88 -0.16 18.19 9.24
N HIS A 89 0.60 17.64 10.19
CA HIS A 89 1.05 18.37 11.38
C HIS A 89 2.14 19.42 11.07
N GLU A 90 3.10 19.06 10.22
CA GLU A 90 4.16 19.98 9.78
C GLU A 90 3.59 21.09 8.87
N LEU A 91 2.61 20.77 8.00
CA LEU A 91 1.91 21.77 7.20
C LEU A 91 1.10 22.74 8.08
N ALA A 92 0.37 22.24 9.08
CA ALA A 92 -0.37 23.08 10.03
C ALA A 92 0.57 24.03 10.80
N LYS A 93 1.74 23.55 11.21
CA LYS A 93 2.76 24.34 11.90
C LYS A 93 3.42 25.39 10.99
N ALA A 94 3.71 25.04 9.74
CA ALA A 94 4.24 25.96 8.74
C ALA A 94 3.25 27.09 8.40
N VAL A 95 1.96 26.75 8.29
CA VAL A 95 0.88 27.72 8.07
C VAL A 95 0.70 28.64 9.29
N ALA A 96 0.67 28.10 10.51
CA ALA A 96 0.58 28.90 11.74
C ALA A 96 1.75 29.88 11.88
N THR A 97 2.97 29.44 11.55
CA THR A 97 4.17 30.29 11.55
C THR A 97 4.06 31.42 10.52
N SER A 98 3.49 31.15 9.35
CA SER A 98 3.29 32.15 8.29
C SER A 98 2.23 33.19 8.70
N ILE A 99 1.12 32.76 9.31
CA ILE A 99 0.09 33.66 9.85
C ILE A 99 0.72 34.56 10.92
N SER A 100 1.48 33.99 11.87
CA SER A 100 2.15 34.78 12.92
C SER A 100 3.12 35.83 12.35
N LYS A 101 3.89 35.48 11.31
CA LYS A 101 4.78 36.43 10.63
C LYS A 101 4.00 37.55 9.95
N ILE A 102 2.90 37.24 9.27
CA ILE A 102 2.06 38.24 8.60
C ILE A 102 1.40 39.17 9.63
N THR A 103 0.88 38.63 10.74
CA THR A 103 0.30 39.45 11.82
C THR A 103 1.33 40.39 12.42
N LYS A 104 2.56 39.91 12.68
CA LYS A 104 3.65 40.77 13.16
C LYS A 104 4.01 41.87 12.16
N LEU A 105 4.08 41.55 10.87
CA LEU A 105 4.34 42.56 9.83
C LEU A 105 3.23 43.61 9.76
N ASN A 106 1.98 43.21 10.00
CA ASN A 106 0.85 44.13 10.04
C ASN A 106 0.85 45.02 11.28
N GLU A 107 1.29 44.51 12.43
CA GLU A 107 1.48 45.31 13.66
C GLU A 107 2.68 46.28 13.56
N ASP A 108 3.76 45.90 12.87
CA ASP A 108 4.96 46.73 12.71
C ASP A 108 4.79 47.83 11.64
N LEU A 109 3.79 47.69 10.75
CA LEU A 109 3.41 48.71 9.75
C LEU A 109 2.34 49.70 10.23
N ALA A 110 1.67 49.42 11.36
CA ALA A 110 0.60 50.26 11.93
C ALA A 110 1.15 51.21 13.01
#